data_AF-A0A8S0UUN8-F1
#
_entry.id   AF-A0A8S0UUN8-F1
#
_cell.length_a   1.000
_cell.length_b   1.000
_cell.length_c   1.000
_cell.angle_alpha   90.00
_cell.angle_beta   90.00
_cell.angle_gamma   90.00
#
_symmetry.space_group_name_H-M   'P 1'
#
loop_
_entity.id
_entity.type
_entity.pdbx_description
1 polymer ?
#
loop_
_entity_poly.entity_id
_entity_poly.type
_entity_poly.pdbx_seq_one_letter_code
_entity_poly.pdbx_strand_id
1 'polypeptide(L)'
;MSGISQDWEPVVIRKKAPTAAARKDEKAVNAARRAGAEIETVRKSNAGTNKAASSSSTLNTRKLDEETENLAHEKVPSELKKAIMQARLDKKLTQAQLAQVCFTRLVVQT
;
A
#
# COMPACT_ATOMS: atom_id res chain seq x y z
N MET A 1 32.50 -0.20 -53.75
CA MET A 1 32.30 -0.80 -52.42
C MET A 1 32.58 0.29 -51.40
N SER A 2 31.54 0.99 -50.92
CA SER A 2 31.71 2.08 -49.95
C SER A 2 31.85 1.48 -48.56
N GLY A 3 32.94 1.83 -47.87
CA GLY A 3 33.32 1.28 -46.58
C GLY A 3 32.30 1.57 -45.49
N ILE A 4 32.08 0.57 -44.64
CA ILE A 4 31.29 0.65 -43.41
C ILE A 4 32.07 1.57 -42.45
N SER A 5 31.60 2.80 -42.25
CA SER A 5 32.10 3.66 -41.17
C SER A 5 31.53 3.14 -39.86
N GLN A 6 32.40 2.66 -38.98
CA GLN A 6 32.06 2.21 -37.64
C GLN A 6 32.20 3.41 -36.71
N ASP A 7 31.10 4.11 -36.45
CA ASP A 7 31.08 5.27 -35.55
C ASP A 7 31.37 4.83 -34.11
N TRP A 8 32.49 5.29 -33.56
CA TRP A 8 32.91 5.04 -32.17
C TRP A 8 32.45 6.15 -31.22
N GLU A 9 31.31 6.79 -31.50
CA GLU A 9 30.74 7.75 -30.54
C GLU A 9 30.28 6.98 -29.28
N PRO A 10 30.73 7.36 -28.07
CA PRO A 10 30.36 6.64 -26.86
C PRO A 10 28.85 6.73 -26.65
N VAL A 11 28.15 5.62 -26.85
CA VAL A 11 26.73 5.49 -26.52
C VAL A 11 26.58 5.58 -25.01
N VAL A 12 26.28 6.78 -24.51
CA VAL A 12 25.99 7.00 -23.09
C VAL A 12 24.62 6.41 -22.77
N ILE A 13 24.62 5.18 -22.25
CA ILE A 13 23.42 4.55 -21.68
C ILE A 13 23.04 5.33 -20.42
N ARG A 14 22.14 6.31 -20.57
CA ARG A 14 21.62 7.07 -19.43
C ARG A 14 20.79 6.13 -18.55
N LYS A 15 21.19 5.97 -17.29
CA LYS A 15 20.35 5.28 -16.30
C LYS A 15 19.05 6.05 -16.15
N LYS A 16 17.93 5.33 -16.30
CA LYS A 16 16.58 5.87 -16.14
C LYS A 16 16.47 6.55 -14.78
N ALA A 17 15.88 7.75 -14.74
CA ALA A 17 15.73 8.49 -13.50
C ALA A 17 15.03 7.63 -12.44
N PRO A 18 15.52 7.61 -11.18
CA PRO A 18 14.92 6.81 -10.13
C PRO A 18 13.48 7.26 -9.90
N THR A 19 12.58 6.27 -9.87
CA THR A 19 11.15 6.46 -9.63
C THR A 19 10.90 7.00 -8.22
N ALA A 20 9.73 7.60 -7.99
CA ALA A 20 9.37 8.18 -6.69
C ALA A 20 9.47 7.18 -5.52
N ALA A 21 9.25 5.88 -5.78
CA ALA A 21 9.43 4.82 -4.79
C ALA A 21 10.91 4.64 -4.42
N ALA A 22 11.82 4.63 -5.40
CA ALA A 22 13.25 4.50 -5.16
C ALA A 22 13.85 5.72 -4.42
N ARG A 23 13.23 6.90 -4.51
CA ARG A 23 13.63 8.10 -3.75
C ARG A 23 13.23 8.06 -2.27
N LYS A 24 12.23 7.25 -1.93
CA LYS A 24 11.74 7.05 -0.55
C LYS A 24 12.38 5.85 0.15
N ASP A 25 13.19 5.08 -0.56
CA ASP A 25 13.92 3.94 -0.02
C ASP A 25 14.91 4.40 1.08
N GLU A 26 15.04 3.61 2.15
CA GLU A 26 15.86 3.98 3.30
C GLU A 26 17.32 4.23 2.93
N LYS A 27 17.84 3.48 1.94
CA LYS A 27 19.20 3.65 1.44
C LYS A 27 19.37 5.01 0.76
N ALA A 28 18.38 5.43 -0.02
CA ALA A 28 18.39 6.73 -0.71
C ALA A 28 18.28 7.89 0.29
N VAL A 29 17.40 7.77 1.29
CA VAL A 29 17.22 8.77 2.36
C VAL A 29 18.48 8.89 3.23
N ASN A 30 19.12 7.77 3.58
CA ASN A 30 20.36 7.78 4.36
C ASN A 30 21.55 8.34 3.56
N ALA A 31 21.63 8.06 2.26
CA ALA A 31 22.63 8.67 1.39
C ALA A 31 22.44 10.19 1.30
N ALA A 32 21.21 10.67 1.12
CA ALA A 32 20.88 12.09 1.11
C ALA A 32 21.25 12.78 2.44
N ARG A 33 20.96 12.12 3.59
CA ARG A 33 21.30 12.63 4.92
C ARG A 33 22.81 12.79 5.11
N ARG A 34 23.60 11.83 4.64
CA ARG A 34 25.07 11.88 4.72
C ARG A 34 25.67 12.91 3.78
N ALA A 35 25.04 13.13 2.62
CA ALA A 35 25.48 14.10 1.63
C ALA A 35 25.05 15.55 1.96
N GLY A 36 24.29 15.77 3.04
CA GLY A 36 23.74 17.08 3.38
C GLY A 36 22.70 17.58 2.37
N ALA A 37 22.14 16.68 1.56
CA ALA A 37 21.09 17.02 0.61
C ALA A 37 19.77 17.28 1.34
N GLU A 38 18.94 18.17 0.79
CA GLU A 38 17.65 18.52 1.35
C GLU A 38 16.72 17.29 1.38
N ILE A 39 16.18 16.99 2.56
CA ILE A 39 15.20 15.91 2.77
C ILE A 39 13.87 16.56 3.13
N GLU A 40 12.94 16.52 2.18
CA GLU A 40 11.58 16.96 2.44
C GLU A 40 10.84 15.92 3.28
N THR A 41 10.45 16.29 4.50
CA THR A 41 9.64 15.46 5.39
C THR A 41 8.21 15.96 5.44
N VAL A 42 7.27 15.19 4.89
CA VAL A 42 5.84 15.52 4.93
C VAL A 42 5.16 14.63 5.96
N ARG A 43 4.44 15.24 6.91
CA ARG A 43 3.62 14.52 7.89
C ARG A 43 2.49 13.79 7.16
N LYS A 44 2.33 12.49 7.44
CA LYS A 44 1.22 11.70 6.89
C LYS A 44 -0.11 12.26 7.37
N SER A 45 -1.12 12.31 6.50
CA SER A 45 -2.42 12.96 6.76
C SER A 45 -3.10 12.53 8.07
N ASN A 46 -2.98 11.26 8.46
CA ASN A 46 -3.56 10.73 9.71
C ASN A 46 -2.53 10.52 10.83
N ALA A 47 -1.31 11.06 10.71
CA ALA A 47 -0.26 10.86 11.70
C ALA A 47 -0.63 11.46 13.06
N GLY A 48 -0.38 10.72 14.14
CA GLY A 48 -0.66 11.16 15.52
C GLY A 48 -2.13 11.03 15.93
N THR A 49 -2.93 10.24 15.21
CA THR A 49 -4.31 9.92 15.57
C THR A 49 -4.47 8.42 15.81
N ASN A 50 -5.28 8.01 16.77
CA ASN A 50 -5.65 6.61 17.03
C ASN A 50 -6.92 6.20 16.26
N LYS A 51 -7.15 6.80 15.09
CA LYS A 51 -8.36 6.55 14.30
C LYS A 51 -8.35 5.08 13.85
N ALA A 52 -9.32 4.29 14.33
CA ALA A 52 -9.44 2.89 13.95
C ALA A 52 -9.59 2.75 12.42
N ALA A 53 -9.08 1.68 11.83
CA ALA A 53 -9.21 1.45 10.38
C ALA A 53 -10.68 1.44 9.89
N SER A 54 -11.63 1.13 10.78
CA SER A 54 -13.08 1.16 10.53
C SER A 54 -13.69 2.57 10.51
N SER A 55 -12.97 3.58 10.98
CA SER A 55 -13.48 4.95 11.10
C SER A 55 -13.41 5.75 9.79
N SER A 56 -12.74 5.20 8.77
CA SER A 56 -12.59 5.78 7.44
C SER A 56 -12.99 4.74 6.41
N SER A 57 -13.54 5.19 5.28
CA SER A 57 -13.73 4.32 4.13
C SER A 57 -12.38 3.72 3.72
N THR A 58 -12.35 2.41 3.47
CA THR A 58 -11.21 1.70 2.89
C THR A 58 -11.07 1.99 1.39
N LEU A 59 -12.10 2.60 0.79
CA LEU A 59 -12.15 2.96 -0.61
C LEU A 59 -11.63 4.38 -0.83
N ASN A 60 -11.12 4.64 -2.03
CA ASN A 60 -10.72 5.99 -2.42
C ASN A 60 -11.97 6.86 -2.60
N THR A 61 -12.30 7.67 -1.60
CA THR A 61 -13.51 8.50 -1.57
C THR A 61 -13.62 9.45 -2.76
N ARG A 62 -12.48 9.91 -3.31
CA ARG A 62 -12.45 10.71 -4.54
C ARG A 62 -12.98 9.96 -5.77
N LYS A 63 -12.64 8.69 -5.92
CA LYS A 63 -13.12 7.88 -7.05
C LYS A 63 -14.62 7.58 -6.91
N LEU A 64 -15.09 7.36 -5.68
CA LEU A 64 -16.50 7.16 -5.40
C LEU A 64 -17.37 8.39 -5.70
N ASP A 65 -16.81 9.60 -5.54
CA ASP A 65 -17.48 10.86 -5.86
C ASP A 65 -17.54 11.10 -7.40
N GLU A 66 -16.56 10.57 -8.13
CA GLU A 66 -16.46 10.63 -9.60
C GLU A 66 -17.30 9.54 -10.31
N GLU A 67 -17.57 8.40 -9.67
CA GLU A 67 -18.36 7.28 -10.21
C GLU A 67 -19.86 7.45 -9.91
N THR A 68 -20.63 8.00 -10.86
CA THR A 68 -22.09 8.21 -10.73
C THR A 68 -22.95 7.07 -11.30
N GLU A 69 -22.35 6.12 -12.03
CA GLU A 69 -23.07 5.05 -12.73
C GLU A 69 -22.50 3.68 -12.32
N ASN A 70 -23.29 2.87 -11.61
CA ASN A 70 -23.06 1.49 -11.17
C ASN A 70 -22.49 1.28 -9.75
N LEU A 71 -23.36 1.40 -8.74
CA LEU A 71 -23.10 1.10 -7.33
C LEU A 71 -23.06 -0.41 -6.98
N ALA A 72 -22.49 -1.24 -7.84
CA ALA A 72 -22.38 -2.68 -7.60
C ALA A 72 -21.14 -2.99 -6.74
N HIS A 73 -21.30 -2.98 -5.42
CA HIS A 73 -20.23 -3.37 -4.52
C HIS A 73 -19.97 -4.88 -4.55
N GLU A 74 -18.70 -5.27 -4.58
CA GLU A 74 -18.29 -6.65 -4.39
C GLU A 74 -18.82 -7.15 -3.04
N LYS A 75 -19.63 -8.21 -3.08
CA LYS A 75 -20.11 -8.88 -1.88
C LYS A 75 -19.12 -9.96 -1.48
N VAL A 76 -19.03 -10.19 -0.18
CA VAL A 76 -18.19 -11.25 0.39
C VAL A 76 -18.55 -12.60 -0.26
N PRO A 77 -17.58 -13.35 -0.81
CA PRO A 77 -17.83 -14.63 -1.44
C PRO A 77 -18.37 -15.66 -0.43
N SER A 78 -19.28 -16.52 -0.89
CA SER A 78 -19.95 -17.52 -0.04
C SER A 78 -18.97 -18.54 0.56
N GLU A 79 -17.86 -18.81 -0.14
CA GLU A 79 -16.82 -19.73 0.33
C GLU A 79 -16.11 -19.20 1.58
N LEU A 80 -15.80 -17.90 1.61
CA LEU A 80 -15.19 -17.27 2.78
C LEU A 80 -16.10 -17.40 4.01
N LYS A 81 -17.42 -17.21 3.83
CA LYS A 81 -18.39 -17.36 4.91
C LYS A 81 -18.36 -18.78 5.50
N LYS A 82 -18.32 -19.81 4.65
CA LYS A 82 -18.25 -21.21 5.09
C LYS A 82 -16.95 -21.51 5.84
N ALA A 83 -15.81 -21.06 5.30
CA ALA A 83 -14.51 -21.26 5.92
C ALA A 83 -14.42 -20.61 7.33
N ILE A 84 -14.94 -19.38 7.47
CA ILE A 84 -14.98 -18.69 8.78
C ILE A 84 -15.89 -19.44 9.76
N MET A 85 -17.05 -19.92 9.31
CA MET A 85 -17.96 -20.69 10.16
C MET A 85 -17.33 -22.00 10.64
N GLN A 86 -16.67 -22.74 9.75
CA GLN A 86 -15.97 -23.97 10.10
C GLN A 86 -14.88 -23.70 11.13
N ALA A 87 -13.99 -22.74 10.86
CA ALA A 87 -12.93 -22.36 11.78
C ALA A 87 -13.44 -21.88 13.15
N ARG A 88 -14.62 -21.24 13.18
CA ARG A 88 -15.27 -20.79 14.42
C ARG A 88 -15.73 -22.00 15.26
N LEU A 89 -16.35 -22.99 14.62
CA LEU A 89 -16.81 -24.22 15.28
C LEU A 89 -15.64 -25.08 15.76
N ASP A 90 -14.61 -25.24 14.95
CA ASP A 90 -13.40 -26.01 15.30
C ASP A 90 -12.72 -25.43 16.55
N LYS A 91 -12.72 -24.09 16.65
CA LYS A 91 -12.16 -23.35 17.80
C LYS A 91 -13.14 -23.21 18.97
N LYS A 92 -14.35 -23.76 18.85
CA LYS A 92 -15.43 -23.67 19.85
C LYS A 92 -15.74 -22.23 20.29
N LEU A 93 -15.68 -21.28 19.35
CA LEU A 93 -15.93 -19.87 19.62
C LEU A 93 -17.38 -19.50 19.28
N THR A 94 -17.97 -18.61 20.07
CA THR A 94 -19.22 -17.92 19.71
C THR A 94 -18.94 -16.75 18.77
N GLN A 95 -19.97 -16.24 18.09
CA GLN A 95 -19.83 -15.07 17.20
C GLN A 95 -19.33 -13.84 17.97
N ALA A 96 -19.81 -13.63 19.19
CA ALA A 96 -19.39 -12.53 20.05
C ALA A 96 -17.91 -12.64 20.45
N GLN A 97 -17.45 -13.85 20.81
CA GLN A 97 -16.04 -14.08 21.14
C GLN A 97 -15.13 -13.89 19.92
N LEU A 98 -15.53 -14.34 18.74
CA LEU A 98 -14.77 -14.09 17.51
C LEU A 98 -14.65 -12.59 17.20
N ALA A 99 -15.75 -11.84 17.34
CA ALA A 99 -15.75 -10.39 17.13
C ALA A 99 -14.81 -9.68 18.14
N GLN A 100 -14.86 -10.08 19.41
CA GLN A 100 -13.97 -9.54 20.45
C GLN A 100 -12.50 -9.79 20.11
N VAL A 101 -12.14 -11.00 19.70
CA VAL A 101 -10.76 -11.35 19.31
C VAL A 101 -10.29 -10.57 18.09
N CYS A 102 -11.17 -10.35 17.10
CA CYS A 102 -10.85 -9.54 15.93
C CYS A 102 -10.55 -8.09 16.32
N PHE A 103 -11.39 -7.51 17.19
CA PHE A 103 -11.21 -6.15 17.67
C PHE A 103 -9.94 -5.99 18.51
N THR A 104 -9.69 -6.87 19.48
CA THR A 104 -8.52 -6.77 20.36
C THR A 104 -7.21 -7.02 19.63
N ARG A 105 -7.17 -7.94 18.67
CA ARG A 105 -5.94 -8.25 17.91
C ARG A 105 -5.56 -7.13 16.94
N LEU A 106 -6.52 -6.40 16.38
CA LEU A 106 -6.25 -5.27 15.49
C LEU A 106 -5.68 -4.05 16.22
N VAL A 107 -5.94 -3.89 17.53
CA VAL A 107 -5.45 -2.75 18.33
C VAL A 107 -4.01 -2.96 18.84
N VAL A 108 -3.53 -4.21 18.92
CA VAL A 108 -2.18 -4.53 19.46
C VAL A 108 -1.11 -4.55 18.36
N GLN A 109 -1.49 -4.51 17.09
CA GLN A 109 -0.56 -4.68 15.95
C GLN A 109 -0.20 -3.37 15.24
N THR A 110 -0.43 -2.23 15.91
CA THR A 110 0.05 -0.90 15.52
C THR A 110 1.16 -0.44 16.46
#